data_AF-A0A955ISL4-F1
#
_entry.id   AF-A0A955ISL4-F1
#
_cell.length_a   1.000
_cell.length_b   1.000
_cell.length_c   1.000
_cell.angle_alpha   90.00
_cell.angle_beta   90.00
_cell.angle_gamma   90.00
#
_symmetry.space_group_name_H-M   'P 1'
#
loop_
_entity.id
_entity.type
_entity.pdbx_description
1 polymer ?
#
loop_
_entity_poly.entity_id
_entity_poly.type
_entity_poly.pdbx_seq_one_letter_code
_entity_poly.pdbx_strand_id
1 'polypeptide(L)'
;MSEVRSVTWRHDTVAPHDDSERARRFRSQLGLPHDEPLVLTGHQAEFWHGGVLAKYLAARRTGHQCVHLVVDIDVNDGEAIPYPARDGARHTWRLADPSPMPTGWRPPLVPRSPPDDALDADIDRGMARLAPALRRFETSPSMAMQVASAAWSLACDTLGIADDAILVPASRLATTDLFQEIRERMERDPASCIDAYNRAAAAHPEAGVRAMEADELPLWTIDDDGRRPFEGSSPHPRAIVMSGLLRLAGCEAFIHGLGGERYEQVTASFFESWLGAPLHATAPIVSADLVLGGEADDADVEQAVWRAHHARHDPALLGDAQRAARKRDLVERMRRADGHRARSEVYGEILDLLDTMRREHREALDGFRADVESAMRRRRERLLRIDRTWPFPLHDDASIIDMDAALARIGA
;
A
#
# COMPACT_ATOMS: atom_id res chain seq x y z
N MET A 1 2.17 20.14 1.50
CA MET A 1 2.40 19.85 0.08
C MET A 1 3.03 18.49 0.02
N SER A 2 2.54 17.64 -0.85
CA SER A 2 3.07 16.29 -1.04
C SER A 2 4.51 16.35 -1.54
N GLU A 3 5.22 15.24 -1.40
CA GLU A 3 6.61 15.13 -1.85
C GLU A 3 6.92 13.70 -2.32
N VAL A 4 7.77 13.60 -3.33
CA VAL A 4 8.36 12.34 -3.80
C VAL A 4 9.63 12.08 -3.01
N ARG A 5 9.64 11.04 -2.17
CA ARG A 5 10.78 10.71 -1.32
C ARG A 5 11.80 9.82 -2.00
N SER A 6 11.30 8.87 -2.79
CA SER A 6 12.16 7.91 -3.47
C SER A 6 11.49 7.45 -4.76
N VAL A 7 12.31 7.14 -5.75
CA VAL A 7 11.92 6.43 -6.96
C VAL A 7 12.97 5.36 -7.22
N THR A 8 12.54 4.15 -7.52
CA THR A 8 13.40 3.01 -7.85
C THR A 8 12.99 2.45 -9.20
N TRP A 9 13.96 2.21 -10.07
CA TRP A 9 13.80 1.47 -11.32
C TRP A 9 14.98 0.51 -11.43
N ARG A 10 14.71 -0.80 -11.56
CA ARG A 10 15.73 -1.84 -11.77
C ARG A 10 15.39 -2.69 -12.99
N HIS A 11 16.41 -3.06 -13.76
CA HIS A 11 16.31 -3.89 -14.96
C HIS A 11 15.41 -3.24 -16.04
N ASP A 12 15.97 -2.29 -16.79
CA ASP A 12 15.29 -1.46 -17.79
C ASP A 12 15.08 -2.12 -19.16
N THR A 13 15.57 -3.35 -19.34
CA THR A 13 15.53 -4.02 -20.65
C THR A 13 14.18 -4.65 -20.92
N VAL A 14 13.59 -4.34 -22.08
CA VAL A 14 12.46 -5.06 -22.68
C VAL A 14 13.01 -6.23 -23.49
N ALA A 15 12.42 -7.43 -23.35
CA ALA A 15 12.85 -8.59 -24.14
C ALA A 15 12.63 -8.37 -25.65
N PRO A 16 13.34 -9.07 -26.54
CA PRO A 16 13.04 -9.06 -27.97
C PRO A 16 11.61 -9.55 -28.23
N HIS A 17 10.94 -8.99 -29.24
CA HIS A 17 9.57 -9.37 -29.58
C HIS A 17 9.39 -10.88 -29.79
N ASP A 18 8.44 -11.48 -29.07
CA ASP A 18 7.99 -12.85 -29.31
C ASP A 18 6.86 -12.86 -30.35
N ASP A 19 7.23 -13.24 -31.58
CA ASP A 19 6.30 -13.41 -32.71
C ASP A 19 5.95 -14.89 -32.98
N SER A 20 6.08 -15.75 -31.95
CA SER A 20 5.66 -17.14 -32.04
C SER A 20 4.15 -17.25 -32.26
N GLU A 21 3.71 -18.34 -32.90
CA GLU A 21 2.27 -18.63 -33.07
C GLU A 21 1.53 -18.68 -31.71
N ARG A 22 2.20 -19.21 -30.69
CA ARG A 22 1.69 -19.25 -29.31
C ARG A 22 1.45 -17.85 -28.76
N ALA A 23 2.42 -16.95 -28.87
CA ALA A 23 2.30 -15.57 -28.40
C ALA A 23 1.20 -14.81 -29.15
N ARG A 24 1.17 -14.88 -30.48
CA ARG A 24 0.12 -14.26 -31.31
C ARG A 24 -1.28 -14.74 -30.92
N ARG A 25 -1.46 -16.06 -30.77
CA ARG A 25 -2.75 -16.64 -30.37
C ARG A 25 -3.17 -16.18 -28.98
N PHE A 26 -2.27 -16.25 -28.00
CA PHE A 26 -2.55 -15.82 -26.63
C PHE A 26 -2.92 -14.34 -26.54
N ARG A 27 -2.15 -13.46 -27.21
CA ARG A 27 -2.44 -12.01 -27.29
C ARG A 27 -3.78 -11.75 -27.97
N SER A 28 -4.06 -12.41 -29.09
CA SER A 28 -5.35 -12.27 -29.79
C SER A 28 -6.55 -12.67 -28.94
N GLN A 29 -6.45 -13.74 -28.13
CA GLN A 29 -7.51 -14.17 -27.22
C GLN A 29 -7.80 -13.17 -26.10
N LEU A 30 -6.79 -12.37 -25.71
CA LEU A 30 -6.92 -11.29 -24.74
C LEU A 30 -7.34 -9.96 -25.38
N GLY A 31 -7.40 -9.88 -26.72
CA GLY A 31 -7.67 -8.64 -27.45
C GLY A 31 -6.50 -7.67 -27.47
N LEU A 32 -5.27 -8.19 -27.39
CA LEU A 32 -4.03 -7.41 -27.40
C LEU A 32 -3.43 -7.32 -28.81
N PRO A 33 -2.71 -6.22 -29.14
CA PRO A 33 -1.87 -6.17 -30.32
C PRO A 33 -0.78 -7.25 -30.24
N HIS A 34 -0.29 -7.69 -31.38
CA HIS A 34 0.66 -8.81 -31.47
C HIS A 34 1.73 -8.61 -32.53
N ASP A 35 1.74 -7.44 -33.17
CA ASP A 35 2.68 -6.97 -34.18
C ASP A 35 3.80 -6.09 -33.59
N GLU A 36 3.75 -5.83 -32.28
CA GLU A 36 4.77 -5.07 -31.54
C GLU A 36 5.01 -5.63 -30.13
N PRO A 37 6.15 -5.29 -29.49
CA PRO A 37 6.38 -5.61 -28.09
C PRO A 37 5.36 -4.96 -27.16
N LEU A 38 4.95 -5.69 -26.12
CA LEU A 38 4.04 -5.19 -25.08
C LEU A 38 4.76 -5.10 -23.74
N VAL A 39 4.47 -4.02 -23.01
CA VAL A 39 4.91 -3.85 -21.62
C VAL A 39 3.71 -3.86 -20.71
N LEU A 40 3.70 -4.82 -19.79
CA LEU A 40 2.58 -5.09 -18.90
C LEU A 40 2.90 -4.63 -17.49
N THR A 41 1.86 -4.21 -16.77
CA THR A 41 1.86 -4.09 -15.31
C THR A 41 0.51 -4.56 -14.78
N GLY A 42 0.43 -4.98 -13.53
CA GLY A 42 -0.81 -5.48 -12.94
C GLY A 42 -1.02 -5.05 -11.49
N HIS A 43 -2.28 -4.99 -11.07
CA HIS A 43 -2.66 -4.69 -9.69
C HIS A 43 -4.11 -5.13 -9.41
N GLN A 44 -4.44 -5.31 -8.14
CA GLN A 44 -5.81 -5.43 -7.66
C GLN A 44 -6.61 -4.16 -8.02
N ALA A 45 -7.93 -4.30 -8.15
CA ALA A 45 -8.81 -3.19 -8.50
C ALA A 45 -9.08 -2.28 -7.29
N GLU A 46 -8.20 -1.32 -7.09
CA GLU A 46 -8.27 -0.30 -6.03
C GLU A 46 -7.67 1.02 -6.53
N PHE A 47 -7.90 2.11 -5.80
CA PHE A 47 -7.21 3.36 -6.09
C PHE A 47 -5.76 3.29 -5.63
N TRP A 48 -4.86 3.48 -6.58
CA TRP A 48 -3.44 3.18 -6.44
C TRP A 48 -2.73 4.18 -5.53
N HIS A 49 -1.82 3.69 -4.69
CA HIS A 49 -0.80 4.55 -4.09
C HIS A 49 0.34 4.85 -5.08
N GLY A 50 1.24 5.77 -4.74
CA GLY A 50 2.30 6.25 -5.65
C GLY A 50 3.15 5.14 -6.29
N GLY A 51 3.50 4.11 -5.52
CA GLY A 51 4.27 2.97 -6.03
C GLY A 51 3.56 2.12 -7.08
N VAL A 52 2.23 2.03 -7.06
CA VAL A 52 1.48 1.31 -8.11
C VAL A 52 1.37 2.18 -9.35
N LEU A 53 1.04 3.47 -9.20
CA LEU A 53 1.02 4.44 -10.31
C LEU A 53 2.38 4.50 -11.04
N ALA A 54 3.48 4.50 -10.29
CA ALA A 54 4.84 4.53 -10.85
C ALA A 54 5.12 3.41 -11.86
N LYS A 55 4.55 2.21 -11.67
CA LYS A 55 4.73 1.09 -12.62
C LYS A 55 4.13 1.40 -13.99
N TYR A 56 2.97 2.05 -14.03
CA TYR A 56 2.33 2.43 -15.29
C TYR A 56 3.11 3.54 -15.98
N LEU A 57 3.54 4.53 -15.21
CA LEU A 57 4.32 5.64 -15.74
C LEU A 57 5.67 5.17 -16.29
N ALA A 58 6.27 4.13 -15.68
CA ALA A 58 7.44 3.48 -16.25
C ALA A 58 7.10 2.65 -17.50
N ALA A 59 6.01 1.87 -17.48
CA ALA A 59 5.59 1.10 -18.65
C ALA A 59 5.40 1.98 -19.89
N ARG A 60 4.74 3.13 -19.73
CA ARG A 60 4.55 4.11 -20.82
C ARG A 60 5.84 4.70 -21.35
N ARG A 61 6.85 4.87 -20.50
CA ARG A 61 8.14 5.44 -20.90
C ARG A 61 8.97 4.53 -21.78
N THR A 62 8.65 3.24 -21.81
CA THR A 62 9.34 2.30 -22.71
C THR A 62 9.09 2.59 -24.18
N GLY A 63 8.04 3.36 -24.51
CA GLY A 63 7.63 3.65 -25.89
C GLY A 63 6.86 2.51 -26.56
N HIS A 64 6.61 1.42 -25.84
CA HIS A 64 5.79 0.30 -26.28
C HIS A 64 4.34 0.42 -25.79
N GLN A 65 3.43 -0.35 -26.39
CA GLN A 65 2.04 -0.41 -25.94
C GLN A 65 1.96 -0.92 -24.49
N CYS A 66 1.39 -0.09 -23.63
CA CYS A 66 1.17 -0.39 -22.23
C CYS A 66 -0.15 -1.17 -22.07
N VAL A 67 -0.09 -2.29 -21.35
CA VAL A 67 -1.28 -3.06 -20.97
C VAL A 67 -1.34 -3.17 -19.45
N HIS A 68 -2.50 -2.89 -18.90
CA HIS A 68 -2.76 -3.06 -17.50
C HIS A 68 -3.61 -4.30 -17.21
N LEU A 69 -3.03 -5.25 -16.48
CA LEU A 69 -3.77 -6.39 -15.94
C LEU A 69 -4.51 -6.00 -14.66
N VAL A 70 -5.84 -5.94 -14.75
CA VAL A 70 -6.73 -5.73 -13.61
C VAL A 70 -6.95 -7.08 -12.92
N VAL A 71 -6.44 -7.25 -11.71
CA VAL A 71 -6.58 -8.50 -10.93
C VAL A 71 -7.97 -8.55 -10.29
N ASP A 72 -8.97 -8.81 -11.12
CA ASP A 72 -10.41 -8.85 -10.80
C ASP A 72 -10.85 -10.16 -10.12
N ILE A 73 -10.01 -11.19 -10.20
CA ILE A 73 -10.19 -12.48 -9.54
C ILE A 73 -9.82 -12.46 -8.03
N ASP A 74 -9.43 -11.30 -7.49
CA ASP A 74 -9.06 -11.14 -6.08
C ASP A 74 -10.18 -10.50 -5.26
N VAL A 75 -10.23 -10.89 -3.98
CA VAL A 75 -11.06 -10.25 -2.96
C VAL A 75 -10.21 -9.14 -2.35
N ASN A 76 -10.53 -7.90 -2.67
CA ASN A 76 -9.82 -6.72 -2.19
C ASN A 76 -10.79 -5.58 -1.85
N ASP A 77 -10.31 -4.62 -1.05
CA ASP A 77 -11.11 -3.49 -0.55
C ASP A 77 -11.23 -2.35 -1.58
N GLY A 78 -11.59 -2.67 -2.83
CA GLY A 78 -11.70 -1.69 -3.91
C GLY A 78 -12.75 -0.59 -3.65
N GLU A 79 -13.69 -0.81 -2.72
CA GLU A 79 -14.68 0.17 -2.29
C GLU A 79 -14.22 1.05 -1.12
N ALA A 80 -13.01 0.84 -0.59
CA ALA A 80 -12.51 1.54 0.59
C ALA A 80 -11.41 2.53 0.20
N ILE A 81 -11.64 3.81 0.47
CA ILE A 81 -10.64 4.86 0.27
C ILE A 81 -10.08 5.27 1.64
N PRO A 82 -8.87 4.85 2.01
CA PRO A 82 -8.24 5.35 3.23
C PRO A 82 -7.86 6.82 3.04
N TYR A 83 -8.11 7.65 4.04
CA TYR A 83 -7.70 9.06 4.06
C TYR A 83 -7.29 9.48 5.48
N PRO A 84 -6.41 10.49 5.63
CA PRO A 84 -6.11 11.05 6.93
C PRO A 84 -7.17 12.07 7.32
N ALA A 85 -7.73 11.93 8.52
CA ALA A 85 -8.78 12.79 9.05
C ALA A 85 -8.20 13.89 9.95
N ARG A 86 -8.98 14.97 10.12
CA ARG A 86 -8.64 16.17 10.90
C ARG A 86 -8.41 15.89 12.39
N ASP A 87 -8.94 14.79 12.91
CA ASP A 87 -8.71 14.34 14.28
C ASP A 87 -7.32 13.70 14.49
N GLY A 88 -6.55 13.54 13.40
CA GLY A 88 -5.23 12.92 13.41
C GLY A 88 -5.29 11.39 13.42
N ALA A 89 -6.37 10.80 12.92
CA ALA A 89 -6.51 9.37 12.69
C ALA A 89 -6.58 9.00 11.19
N ARG A 90 -6.38 7.71 10.90
CA ARG A 90 -6.65 7.13 9.59
C ARG A 90 -8.12 6.72 9.54
N HIS A 91 -8.88 7.33 8.65
CA HIS A 91 -10.27 6.97 8.38
C HIS A 91 -10.39 6.24 7.04
N THR A 92 -11.53 5.62 6.81
CA THR A 92 -11.86 4.91 5.57
C THR A 92 -13.21 5.40 5.06
N TRP A 93 -13.20 6.02 3.88
CA TRP A 93 -14.42 6.35 3.16
C TRP A 93 -14.86 5.11 2.37
N ARG A 94 -15.99 4.53 2.76
CA ARG A 94 -16.58 3.37 2.07
C ARG A 94 -17.54 3.82 0.99
N LEU A 95 -17.19 3.54 -0.26
CA LEU A 95 -17.99 3.81 -1.45
C LEU A 95 -19.20 2.87 -1.55
N ALA A 96 -19.06 1.64 -1.04
CA ALA A 96 -20.07 0.60 -0.99
C ALA A 96 -19.87 -0.29 0.25
N ASP A 97 -20.76 -1.25 0.47
CA ASP A 97 -20.61 -2.22 1.56
C ASP A 97 -19.55 -3.29 1.20
N PRO A 98 -18.77 -3.78 2.18
CA PRO A 98 -17.80 -4.84 1.97
C PRO A 98 -18.47 -6.12 1.45
N SER A 99 -17.74 -6.85 0.61
CA SER A 99 -18.21 -8.12 0.07
C SER A 99 -17.07 -9.14 0.08
N PRO A 100 -17.34 -10.42 0.41
CA PRO A 100 -16.35 -11.48 0.28
C PRO A 100 -16.13 -11.91 -1.18
N MET A 101 -16.88 -11.35 -2.14
CA MET A 101 -16.77 -11.68 -3.56
C MET A 101 -15.57 -10.98 -4.20
N PRO A 102 -14.88 -11.63 -5.15
CA PRO A 102 -13.88 -10.96 -5.98
C PRO A 102 -14.45 -9.74 -6.69
N THR A 103 -13.63 -8.70 -6.87
CA THR A 103 -14.10 -7.43 -7.46
C THR A 103 -14.59 -7.57 -8.91
N GLY A 104 -14.16 -8.59 -9.64
CA GLY A 104 -14.66 -8.96 -10.97
C GLY A 104 -16.07 -9.55 -10.97
N TRP A 105 -16.51 -10.12 -9.85
CA TRP A 105 -17.85 -10.71 -9.65
C TRP A 105 -18.82 -9.75 -8.97
N ARG A 106 -18.39 -8.52 -8.70
CA ARG A 106 -19.23 -7.48 -8.12
C ARG A 106 -19.72 -6.54 -9.23
N PRO A 107 -21.00 -6.13 -9.20
CA PRO A 107 -21.48 -5.11 -10.13
C PRO A 107 -20.77 -3.78 -9.88
N PRO A 108 -20.69 -2.88 -10.88
CA PRO A 108 -20.22 -1.52 -10.69
C PRO A 108 -20.89 -0.85 -9.49
N LEU A 109 -20.11 -0.08 -8.74
CA LEU A 109 -20.56 0.64 -7.58
C LEU A 109 -21.25 1.97 -7.95
N VAL A 110 -22.20 2.35 -7.10
CA VAL A 110 -22.77 3.70 -7.06
C VAL A 110 -22.08 4.43 -5.90
N PRO A 111 -21.15 5.35 -6.15
CA PRO A 111 -20.32 5.92 -5.10
C PRO A 111 -21.16 6.78 -4.15
N ARG A 112 -21.01 6.54 -2.84
CA ARG A 112 -21.50 7.42 -1.76
C ARG A 112 -20.82 8.79 -1.83
N SER A 113 -21.32 9.78 -1.10
CA SER A 113 -20.65 11.10 -1.01
C SER A 113 -19.40 11.01 -0.12
N PRO A 114 -18.35 11.81 -0.39
CA PRO A 114 -17.18 11.87 0.50
C PRO A 114 -17.54 12.50 1.85
N PRO A 115 -16.87 12.10 2.94
CA PRO A 115 -16.95 12.80 4.22
C PRO A 115 -16.28 14.18 4.15
N ASP A 116 -16.52 15.02 5.17
CA ASP A 116 -16.07 16.42 5.27
C ASP A 116 -15.03 16.65 6.39
N ASP A 117 -14.40 15.58 6.85
CA ASP A 117 -13.46 15.56 7.97
C ASP A 117 -12.01 15.29 7.56
N ALA A 118 -11.65 15.45 6.28
CA ALA A 118 -10.27 15.26 5.84
C ALA A 118 -9.29 16.22 6.54
N LEU A 119 -8.04 15.79 6.63
CA LEU A 119 -6.97 16.52 7.34
C LEU A 119 -6.74 17.93 6.77
N ASP A 120 -6.75 18.07 5.44
CA ASP A 120 -6.55 19.33 4.75
C ASP A 120 -7.30 19.41 3.39
N ALA A 121 -7.32 20.60 2.80
CA ALA A 121 -8.14 20.93 1.65
C ALA A 121 -7.68 20.25 0.33
N ASP A 122 -6.43 19.81 0.25
CA ASP A 122 -5.93 19.10 -0.93
C ASP A 122 -6.47 17.67 -0.95
N ILE A 123 -6.55 17.03 0.22
CA ILE A 123 -7.21 15.72 0.37
C ILE A 123 -8.70 15.84 0.04
N ASP A 124 -9.40 16.86 0.55
CA ASP A 124 -10.82 17.11 0.22
C ASP A 124 -11.04 17.22 -1.29
N ARG A 125 -10.16 17.98 -1.98
CA ARG A 125 -10.19 18.14 -3.44
C ARG A 125 -9.97 16.82 -4.17
N GLY A 126 -9.02 16.01 -3.69
CA GLY A 126 -8.75 14.68 -4.20
C GLY A 126 -9.96 13.75 -4.07
N MET A 127 -10.55 13.71 -2.88
CA MET A 127 -11.74 12.90 -2.60
C MET A 127 -12.94 13.31 -3.45
N ALA A 128 -13.14 14.62 -3.68
CA ALA A 128 -14.23 15.14 -4.50
C ALA A 128 -14.15 14.69 -5.97
N ARG A 129 -12.97 14.32 -6.48
CA ARG A 129 -12.76 13.84 -7.86
C ARG A 129 -13.10 12.35 -8.04
N LEU A 130 -13.03 11.55 -6.98
CA LEU A 130 -13.19 10.09 -7.04
C LEU A 130 -14.60 9.67 -7.49
N ALA A 131 -15.65 10.22 -6.88
CA ALA A 131 -17.02 9.83 -7.20
C ALA A 131 -17.45 10.19 -8.64
N PRO A 132 -17.14 11.40 -9.17
CA PRO A 132 -17.34 11.70 -10.59
C PRO A 132 -16.58 10.75 -11.54
N ALA A 133 -15.33 10.40 -11.22
CA ALA A 133 -14.54 9.48 -12.05
C ALA A 133 -15.19 8.08 -12.10
N LEU A 134 -15.67 7.56 -10.97
CA LEU A 134 -16.38 6.28 -10.93
C LEU A 134 -17.69 6.30 -11.73
N ARG A 135 -18.44 7.40 -11.66
CA ARG A 135 -19.69 7.57 -12.45
C ARG A 135 -19.46 7.58 -13.96
N ARG A 136 -18.31 8.08 -14.44
CA ARG A 136 -17.94 8.01 -15.87
C ARG A 136 -17.90 6.58 -16.40
N PHE A 137 -17.64 5.61 -15.53
CA PHE A 137 -17.50 4.20 -15.88
C PHE A 137 -18.60 3.31 -15.27
N GLU A 138 -19.79 3.87 -15.00
CA GLU A 138 -20.91 3.15 -14.38
C GLU A 138 -21.42 1.95 -15.20
N THR A 139 -21.17 1.95 -16.52
CA THR A 139 -21.55 0.87 -17.45
C THR A 139 -20.47 -0.20 -17.61
N SER A 140 -19.40 -0.15 -16.80
CA SER A 140 -18.35 -1.17 -16.80
C SER A 140 -18.93 -2.56 -16.52
N PRO A 141 -18.28 -3.64 -16.98
CA PRO A 141 -18.80 -5.00 -16.76
C PRO A 141 -18.72 -5.46 -15.30
N SER A 142 -17.86 -4.84 -14.49
CA SER A 142 -17.68 -5.17 -13.08
C SER A 142 -17.15 -3.98 -12.28
N MET A 143 -17.23 -4.07 -10.96
CA MET A 143 -16.60 -3.12 -10.04
C MET A 143 -15.09 -3.02 -10.30
N ALA A 144 -14.41 -4.15 -10.54
CA ALA A 144 -12.98 -4.15 -10.81
C ALA A 144 -12.61 -3.26 -12.01
N MET A 145 -13.35 -3.42 -13.11
CA MET A 145 -13.12 -2.64 -14.32
C MET A 145 -13.50 -1.17 -14.14
N GLN A 146 -14.57 -0.87 -13.39
CA GLN A 146 -14.96 0.50 -13.08
C GLN A 146 -13.87 1.22 -12.28
N VAL A 147 -13.38 0.62 -11.20
CA VAL A 147 -12.38 1.22 -10.32
C VAL A 147 -11.05 1.40 -11.08
N ALA A 148 -10.59 0.38 -11.81
CA ALA A 148 -9.38 0.48 -12.60
C ALA A 148 -9.46 1.56 -13.69
N SER A 149 -10.59 1.66 -14.39
CA SER A 149 -10.81 2.69 -15.42
C SER A 149 -10.88 4.09 -14.80
N ALA A 150 -11.51 4.24 -13.64
CA ALA A 150 -11.58 5.51 -12.92
C ALA A 150 -10.21 5.96 -12.40
N ALA A 151 -9.43 5.05 -11.80
CA ALA A 151 -8.08 5.33 -11.35
C ALA A 151 -7.18 5.74 -12.53
N TRP A 152 -7.29 5.04 -13.66
CA TRP A 152 -6.55 5.37 -14.86
C TRP A 152 -6.94 6.72 -15.46
N SER A 153 -8.24 7.00 -15.65
CA SER A 153 -8.72 8.29 -16.15
C SER A 153 -8.23 9.44 -15.27
N LEU A 154 -8.24 9.29 -13.95
CA LEU A 154 -7.73 10.31 -13.04
C LEU A 154 -6.23 10.55 -13.21
N ALA A 155 -5.44 9.51 -13.43
CA ALA A 155 -4.00 9.64 -13.69
C ALA A 155 -3.77 10.40 -15.02
N CYS A 156 -4.50 10.04 -16.08
CA CYS A 156 -4.45 10.72 -17.37
C CYS A 156 -4.83 12.20 -17.25
N ASP A 157 -5.94 12.50 -16.57
CA ASP A 157 -6.42 13.88 -16.37
C ASP A 157 -5.41 14.71 -15.57
N THR A 158 -4.75 14.12 -14.57
CA THR A 158 -3.75 14.78 -13.72
C THR A 158 -2.46 15.08 -14.50
N LEU A 159 -2.01 14.15 -15.33
CA LEU A 159 -0.76 14.25 -16.07
C LEU A 159 -0.90 14.92 -17.44
N GLY A 160 -2.13 15.13 -17.91
CA GLY A 160 -2.42 15.65 -19.25
C GLY A 160 -1.95 14.72 -20.37
N ILE A 161 -2.01 13.39 -20.14
CA ILE A 161 -1.56 12.36 -21.09
C ILE A 161 -2.76 11.67 -21.75
N ALA A 162 -2.51 11.07 -22.92
CA ALA A 162 -3.53 10.32 -23.65
C ALA A 162 -3.96 9.05 -22.89
N ASP A 163 -5.25 8.73 -22.96
CA ASP A 163 -5.80 7.48 -22.45
C ASP A 163 -5.61 6.37 -23.50
N ASP A 164 -4.46 5.70 -23.43
CA ASP A 164 -3.99 4.70 -24.42
C ASP A 164 -3.69 3.32 -23.81
N ALA A 165 -3.89 3.14 -22.51
CA ALA A 165 -3.63 1.87 -21.84
C ALA A 165 -4.76 0.87 -22.11
N ILE A 166 -4.40 -0.36 -22.47
CA ILE A 166 -5.36 -1.45 -22.63
C ILE A 166 -5.57 -2.11 -21.27
N LEU A 167 -6.81 -2.09 -20.77
CA LEU A 167 -7.19 -2.75 -19.52
C LEU A 167 -7.67 -4.18 -19.80
N VAL A 168 -7.01 -5.18 -19.21
CA VAL A 168 -7.37 -6.60 -19.35
C VAL A 168 -7.70 -7.18 -17.98
N PRO A 169 -8.92 -7.69 -17.75
CA PRO A 169 -9.23 -8.41 -16.52
C PRO A 169 -8.50 -9.76 -16.47
N ALA A 170 -7.91 -10.09 -15.32
CA ALA A 170 -7.19 -11.34 -15.09
C ALA A 170 -8.08 -12.58 -15.27
N SER A 171 -9.39 -12.45 -15.05
CA SER A 171 -10.37 -13.51 -15.32
C SER A 171 -10.35 -13.99 -16.78
N ARG A 172 -10.00 -13.12 -17.75
CA ARG A 172 -9.86 -13.52 -19.17
C ARG A 172 -8.71 -14.46 -19.44
N LEU A 173 -7.72 -14.57 -18.55
CA LEU A 173 -6.67 -15.57 -18.71
C LEU A 173 -7.26 -16.98 -18.73
N ALA A 174 -8.32 -17.22 -17.95
CA ALA A 174 -8.99 -18.52 -17.88
C ALA A 174 -9.61 -18.97 -19.21
N THR A 175 -9.88 -18.03 -20.13
CA THR A 175 -10.50 -18.31 -21.43
C THR A 175 -9.48 -18.55 -22.55
N THR A 176 -8.18 -18.52 -22.26
CA THR A 176 -7.12 -18.68 -23.25
C THR A 176 -6.70 -20.14 -23.42
N ASP A 177 -6.26 -20.52 -24.62
CA ASP A 177 -5.80 -21.89 -24.87
C ASP A 177 -4.52 -22.21 -24.10
N LEU A 178 -3.65 -21.22 -23.91
CA LEU A 178 -2.42 -21.39 -23.12
C LEU A 178 -2.75 -21.72 -21.65
N PHE A 179 -3.75 -21.06 -21.06
CA PHE A 179 -4.18 -21.41 -19.70
C PHE A 179 -4.74 -22.83 -19.64
N GLN A 180 -5.53 -23.24 -20.64
CA GLN A 180 -6.05 -24.60 -20.71
C GLN A 180 -4.93 -25.65 -20.85
N GLU A 181 -3.92 -25.39 -21.68
CA GLU A 181 -2.72 -26.24 -21.82
C GLU A 181 -2.00 -26.40 -20.47
N ILE A 182 -1.79 -25.29 -19.76
CA ILE A 182 -1.13 -25.27 -18.44
C ILE A 182 -1.98 -26.02 -17.41
N ARG A 183 -3.29 -25.77 -17.35
CA ARG A 183 -4.22 -26.45 -16.44
C ARG A 183 -4.22 -27.96 -16.68
N GLU A 184 -4.36 -28.41 -17.93
CA GLU A 184 -4.36 -29.83 -18.28
C GLU A 184 -3.02 -30.50 -17.93
N ARG A 185 -1.91 -29.78 -18.04
CA ARG A 185 -0.60 -30.28 -17.59
C ARG A 185 -0.54 -30.42 -16.07
N MET A 186 -1.09 -29.46 -15.32
CA MET A 186 -1.19 -29.56 -13.86
C MET A 186 -2.06 -30.74 -13.43
N GLU A 187 -3.21 -30.95 -14.06
CA GLU A 187 -4.14 -32.04 -13.72
C GLU A 187 -3.60 -33.42 -14.10
N ARG A 188 -2.78 -33.51 -15.16
CA ARG A 188 -2.16 -34.77 -15.60
C ARG A 188 -1.09 -35.28 -14.64
N ASP A 189 -0.34 -34.37 -14.03
CA ASP A 189 0.74 -34.68 -13.07
C ASP A 189 0.77 -33.64 -11.93
N PRO A 190 -0.21 -33.69 -11.01
CA PRO A 190 -0.34 -32.71 -9.94
C PRO A 190 0.83 -32.78 -8.96
N ALA A 191 1.36 -33.99 -8.70
CA ALA A 191 2.49 -34.19 -7.80
C ALA A 191 3.74 -33.43 -8.29
N SER A 192 4.09 -33.57 -9.58
CA SER A 192 5.23 -32.84 -10.15
C SER A 192 5.04 -31.32 -10.13
N CYS A 193 3.82 -30.83 -10.38
CA CYS A 193 3.49 -29.40 -10.29
C CYS A 193 3.68 -28.87 -8.86
N ILE A 194 3.07 -29.54 -7.87
CA ILE A 194 3.13 -29.17 -6.46
C ILE A 194 4.58 -29.20 -5.96
N ASP A 195 5.32 -30.26 -6.28
CA ASP A 195 6.72 -30.40 -5.90
C ASP A 195 7.60 -29.28 -6.48
N ALA A 196 7.41 -28.94 -7.76
CA ALA A 196 8.16 -27.85 -8.39
C ALA A 196 7.82 -26.49 -7.76
N TYR A 197 6.53 -26.23 -7.52
CA TYR A 197 6.07 -25.02 -6.85
C TYR A 197 6.65 -24.91 -5.44
N ASN A 198 6.54 -25.97 -4.64
CA ASN A 198 6.98 -25.98 -3.24
C ASN A 198 8.51 -25.88 -3.14
N ARG A 199 9.26 -26.51 -4.05
CA ARG A 199 10.72 -26.30 -4.13
C ARG A 199 11.06 -24.85 -4.46
N ALA A 200 10.36 -24.23 -5.41
CA ALA A 200 10.57 -22.83 -5.76
C ALA A 200 10.25 -21.89 -4.58
N ALA A 201 9.14 -22.11 -3.88
CA ALA A 201 8.78 -21.34 -2.69
C ALA A 201 9.79 -21.52 -1.55
N ALA A 202 10.27 -22.74 -1.31
CA ALA A 202 11.26 -23.04 -0.28
C ALA A 202 12.65 -22.45 -0.57
N ALA A 203 13.01 -22.28 -1.85
CA ALA A 203 14.26 -21.65 -2.25
C ALA A 203 14.31 -20.14 -1.96
N HIS A 204 13.14 -19.49 -1.84
CA HIS A 204 12.97 -18.05 -1.66
C HIS A 204 12.04 -17.74 -0.47
N PRO A 205 12.40 -18.12 0.76
CA PRO A 205 11.54 -18.00 1.94
C PRO A 205 11.11 -16.56 2.25
N GLU A 206 11.92 -15.57 1.87
CA GLU A 206 11.63 -14.14 2.02
C GLU A 206 10.46 -13.64 1.17
N ALA A 207 10.03 -14.41 0.16
CA ALA A 207 8.84 -14.13 -0.64
C ALA A 207 7.53 -14.41 0.13
N GLY A 208 7.58 -15.17 1.23
CA GLY A 208 6.38 -15.48 2.03
C GLY A 208 5.30 -16.25 1.26
N VAL A 209 5.69 -16.94 0.18
CA VAL A 209 4.78 -17.79 -0.59
C VAL A 209 4.45 -19.02 0.22
N ARG A 210 3.16 -19.23 0.52
CA ARG A 210 2.70 -20.45 1.19
C ARG A 210 2.91 -21.65 0.27
N ALA A 211 3.45 -22.73 0.81
CA ALA A 211 3.46 -24.03 0.16
C ALA A 211 2.02 -24.49 -0.19
N MET A 212 1.91 -25.29 -1.25
CA MET A 212 0.68 -25.98 -1.61
C MET A 212 0.54 -27.27 -0.81
N GLU A 213 -0.69 -27.58 -0.41
CA GLU A 213 -1.05 -28.83 0.24
C GLU A 213 -1.06 -30.01 -0.75
N ALA A 214 -1.16 -31.23 -0.23
CA ALA A 214 -1.40 -32.42 -1.05
C ALA A 214 -2.71 -32.22 -1.86
N ASP A 215 -2.62 -32.41 -3.18
CA ASP A 215 -3.71 -32.22 -4.16
C ASP A 215 -4.14 -30.76 -4.43
N GLU A 216 -3.42 -29.76 -3.89
CA GLU A 216 -3.71 -28.36 -4.15
C GLU A 216 -2.95 -27.83 -5.37
N LEU A 217 -3.66 -27.55 -6.47
CA LEU A 217 -3.08 -26.84 -7.61
C LEU A 217 -2.99 -25.33 -7.35
N PRO A 218 -2.03 -24.61 -7.97
CA PRO A 218 -1.88 -23.16 -7.85
C PRO A 218 -2.94 -22.39 -8.68
N LEU A 219 -4.20 -22.80 -8.52
CA LEU A 219 -5.39 -22.29 -9.16
C LEU A 219 -6.45 -21.94 -8.11
N TRP A 220 -7.41 -21.11 -8.52
CA TRP A 220 -8.62 -20.79 -7.78
C TRP A 220 -9.83 -21.41 -8.48
N THR A 221 -10.85 -21.77 -7.70
CA THR A 221 -12.24 -21.85 -8.15
C THR A 221 -12.92 -20.55 -7.74
N ILE A 222 -13.62 -19.92 -8.68
CA ILE A 222 -14.45 -18.74 -8.43
C ILE A 222 -15.86 -19.01 -8.93
N ASP A 223 -16.81 -18.95 -8.02
CA ASP A 223 -18.23 -19.20 -8.23
C ASP A 223 -19.07 -18.23 -7.36
N ASP A 224 -20.37 -18.46 -7.25
CA ASP A 224 -21.29 -17.61 -6.48
C ASP A 224 -21.00 -17.61 -4.96
N ASP A 225 -20.25 -18.61 -4.46
CA ASP A 225 -19.82 -18.71 -3.06
C ASP A 225 -18.50 -17.97 -2.80
N GLY A 226 -17.88 -17.41 -3.85
CA GLY A 226 -16.69 -16.59 -3.80
C GLY A 226 -15.45 -17.32 -4.33
N ARG A 227 -14.29 -17.02 -3.72
CA ARG A 227 -12.99 -17.57 -4.14
C ARG A 227 -12.49 -18.62 -3.16
N ARG A 228 -12.17 -19.81 -3.68
CA ARG A 228 -11.62 -20.94 -2.92
C ARG A 228 -10.53 -21.67 -3.70
N PRO A 229 -9.70 -22.52 -3.06
CA PRO A 229 -8.78 -23.41 -3.77
C PRO A 229 -9.48 -24.20 -4.87
N PHE A 230 -8.76 -24.52 -5.94
CA PHE A 230 -9.36 -25.17 -7.11
C PHE A 230 -9.87 -26.58 -6.80
N GLU A 231 -11.13 -26.85 -7.19
CA GLU A 231 -11.82 -28.13 -6.96
C GLU A 231 -12.44 -28.73 -8.25
N GLY A 232 -11.93 -28.35 -9.43
CA GLY A 232 -12.28 -28.98 -10.71
C GLY A 232 -13.19 -28.16 -11.64
N SER A 233 -13.86 -27.12 -11.14
CA SER A 233 -14.66 -26.20 -11.97
C SER A 233 -14.21 -24.74 -11.83
N SER A 234 -14.54 -23.94 -12.85
CA SER A 234 -14.24 -22.50 -12.95
C SER A 234 -12.79 -22.12 -12.57
N PRO A 235 -11.77 -22.74 -13.21
CA PRO A 235 -10.37 -22.54 -12.88
C PRO A 235 -9.89 -21.13 -13.23
N HIS A 236 -9.23 -20.47 -12.28
CA HIS A 236 -8.56 -19.18 -12.49
C HIS A 236 -7.11 -19.25 -11.97
N PRO A 237 -6.16 -18.57 -12.61
CA PRO A 237 -4.76 -18.65 -12.19
C PRO A 237 -4.51 -17.91 -10.87
N ARG A 238 -3.74 -18.50 -9.93
CA ARG A 238 -3.16 -17.72 -8.81
C ARG A 238 -2.05 -16.81 -9.30
N ALA A 239 -1.61 -15.88 -8.45
CA ALA A 239 -0.64 -14.84 -8.79
C ALA A 239 0.62 -15.35 -9.53
N ILE A 240 1.22 -16.44 -9.07
CA ILE A 240 2.40 -17.05 -9.71
C ILE A 240 2.09 -17.58 -11.12
N VAL A 241 0.98 -18.30 -11.28
CA VAL A 241 0.55 -18.82 -12.59
C VAL A 241 0.15 -17.69 -13.52
N MET A 242 -0.54 -16.68 -13.01
CA MET A 242 -0.96 -15.49 -13.73
C MET A 242 0.24 -14.72 -14.29
N SER A 243 1.24 -14.45 -13.45
CA SER A 243 2.48 -13.80 -13.88
C SER A 243 3.24 -14.67 -14.90
N GLY A 244 3.36 -15.98 -14.65
CA GLY A 244 4.03 -16.88 -15.59
C GLY A 244 3.37 -16.96 -16.96
N LEU A 245 2.04 -17.04 -17.06
CA LEU A 245 1.33 -17.04 -18.35
C LEU A 245 1.62 -15.78 -19.18
N LEU A 246 1.52 -14.61 -18.54
CA LEU A 246 1.76 -13.33 -19.20
C LEU A 246 3.22 -13.18 -19.62
N ARG A 247 4.16 -13.75 -18.87
CA ARG A 247 5.59 -13.70 -19.19
C ARG A 247 6.05 -14.81 -20.13
N LEU A 248 5.25 -15.86 -20.32
CA LEU A 248 5.46 -16.89 -21.33
C LEU A 248 5.07 -16.41 -22.73
N ALA A 249 4.01 -15.61 -22.86
CA ALA A 249 3.40 -15.33 -24.18
C ALA A 249 2.69 -13.98 -24.30
N GLY A 250 2.48 -13.27 -23.18
CA GLY A 250 1.69 -12.03 -23.15
C GLY A 250 2.49 -10.76 -23.39
N CYS A 251 3.79 -10.75 -23.07
CA CYS A 251 4.58 -9.53 -23.03
C CYS A 251 6.08 -9.79 -23.15
N GLU A 252 6.83 -8.71 -23.34
CA GLU A 252 8.29 -8.69 -23.37
C GLU A 252 8.88 -8.14 -22.06
N ALA A 253 8.08 -7.38 -21.29
CA ALA A 253 8.38 -6.98 -19.93
C ALA A 253 7.11 -6.93 -19.08
N PHE A 254 7.18 -7.49 -17.86
CA PHE A 254 6.13 -7.37 -16.86
C PHE A 254 6.66 -6.58 -15.65
N ILE A 255 6.25 -5.32 -15.53
CA ILE A 255 6.72 -4.43 -14.47
C ILE A 255 6.06 -4.76 -13.13
N HIS A 256 6.89 -5.07 -12.14
CA HIS A 256 6.49 -5.32 -10.77
C HIS A 256 6.83 -4.15 -9.85
N GLY A 257 6.19 -4.12 -8.68
CA GLY A 257 6.60 -3.25 -7.56
C GLY A 257 7.59 -3.96 -6.64
N LEU A 258 8.07 -3.27 -5.60
CA LEU A 258 8.99 -3.85 -4.61
C LEU A 258 8.48 -5.17 -3.99
N GLY A 259 7.17 -5.28 -3.77
CA GLY A 259 6.57 -6.54 -3.28
C GLY A 259 6.69 -7.69 -4.29
N GLY A 260 6.61 -7.39 -5.59
CA GLY A 260 6.69 -8.39 -6.65
C GLY A 260 8.10 -8.92 -6.92
N GLU A 261 9.16 -8.19 -6.54
CA GLU A 261 10.57 -8.59 -6.71
C GLU A 261 10.86 -9.98 -6.13
N ARG A 262 10.20 -10.34 -5.02
CA ARG A 262 10.39 -11.63 -4.35
C ARG A 262 9.54 -12.74 -4.96
N TYR A 263 8.26 -12.47 -5.23
CA TYR A 263 7.36 -13.43 -5.89
C TYR A 263 7.82 -13.78 -7.31
N GLU A 264 8.52 -12.85 -7.95
CA GLU A 264 9.10 -13.02 -9.27
C GLU A 264 10.14 -14.16 -9.30
N GLN A 265 11.02 -14.23 -8.30
CA GLN A 265 12.04 -15.29 -8.22
C GLN A 265 11.42 -16.67 -8.06
N VAL A 266 10.34 -16.76 -7.28
CA VAL A 266 9.53 -17.99 -7.14
C VAL A 266 8.87 -18.35 -8.47
N THR A 267 8.30 -17.36 -9.16
CA THR A 267 7.62 -17.57 -10.45
C THR A 267 8.56 -18.10 -11.52
N ALA A 268 9.72 -17.46 -11.69
CA ALA A 268 10.76 -17.90 -12.62
C ALA A 268 11.24 -19.32 -12.30
N SER A 269 11.59 -19.60 -11.03
CA SER A 269 12.09 -20.91 -10.58
C SER A 269 11.04 -22.03 -10.77
N PHE A 270 9.77 -21.73 -10.49
CA PHE A 270 8.67 -22.68 -10.67
C PHE A 270 8.49 -23.02 -12.15
N PHE A 271 8.35 -22.01 -13.02
CA PHE A 271 8.11 -22.23 -14.44
C PHE A 271 9.30 -22.90 -15.13
N GLU A 272 10.53 -22.50 -14.80
CA GLU A 272 11.74 -23.11 -15.36
C GLU A 272 11.85 -24.59 -14.98
N SER A 273 11.68 -24.91 -13.70
CA SER A 273 11.80 -26.30 -13.23
C SER A 273 10.65 -27.20 -13.68
N TRP A 274 9.43 -26.68 -13.80
CA TRP A 274 8.25 -27.47 -14.14
C TRP A 274 7.98 -27.58 -15.64
N LEU A 275 8.14 -26.49 -16.39
CA LEU A 275 7.96 -26.48 -17.85
C LEU A 275 9.24 -26.84 -18.61
N GLY A 276 10.41 -26.70 -17.98
CA GLY A 276 11.70 -26.97 -18.60
C GLY A 276 12.23 -25.84 -19.49
N ALA A 277 11.67 -24.63 -19.36
CA ALA A 277 12.09 -23.46 -20.13
C ALA A 277 11.97 -22.18 -19.28
N PRO A 278 12.92 -21.23 -19.41
CA PRO A 278 12.82 -19.94 -18.74
C PRO A 278 11.67 -19.12 -19.32
N LEU A 279 11.19 -18.17 -18.51
CA LEU A 279 10.19 -17.20 -18.95
C LEU A 279 10.82 -16.23 -19.97
N HIS A 280 10.05 -15.87 -21.00
CA HIS A 280 10.52 -15.00 -22.09
C HIS A 280 10.66 -13.54 -21.63
N ALA A 281 9.63 -13.02 -20.96
CA ALA A 281 9.58 -11.62 -20.56
C ALA A 281 10.53 -11.30 -19.40
N THR A 282 11.12 -10.10 -19.45
CA THR A 282 11.82 -9.51 -18.30
C THR A 282 10.83 -9.12 -17.20
N ALA A 283 11.33 -8.90 -15.98
CA ALA A 283 10.54 -8.51 -14.82
C ALA A 283 11.12 -7.27 -14.13
N PRO A 284 11.04 -6.07 -14.75
CA PRO A 284 11.54 -4.83 -14.16
C PRO A 284 10.87 -4.51 -12.82
N ILE A 285 11.62 -3.92 -11.89
CA ILE A 285 11.08 -3.46 -10.60
C ILE A 285 11.01 -1.95 -10.58
N VAL A 286 9.80 -1.41 -10.43
CA VAL A 286 9.55 0.02 -10.34
C VAL A 286 8.71 0.36 -9.12
N SER A 287 9.12 1.37 -8.36
CA SER A 287 8.35 1.87 -7.23
C SER A 287 8.65 3.34 -6.95
N ALA A 288 7.72 4.01 -6.29
CA ALA A 288 7.87 5.38 -5.83
C ALA A 288 7.21 5.55 -4.46
N ASP A 289 7.87 6.29 -3.58
CA ASP A 289 7.31 6.71 -2.30
C ASP A 289 6.80 8.15 -2.42
N LEU A 290 5.48 8.29 -2.49
CA LEU A 290 4.79 9.56 -2.50
C LEU A 290 4.12 9.75 -1.14
N VAL A 291 4.36 10.89 -0.49
CA VAL A 291 3.80 11.20 0.83
C VAL A 291 3.15 12.58 0.82
N LEU A 292 2.26 12.89 1.77
CA LEU A 292 1.56 14.19 1.84
C LEU A 292 2.45 15.35 2.34
N GLY A 293 3.68 15.04 2.75
CA GLY A 293 4.75 15.96 3.13
C GLY A 293 4.49 16.75 4.42
N GLY A 294 5.43 17.61 4.80
CA GLY A 294 5.36 18.45 6.01
C GLY A 294 6.65 18.43 6.84
N GLU A 295 7.04 19.59 7.41
CA GLU A 295 8.20 19.70 8.30
C GLU A 295 7.95 18.97 9.62
N ALA A 296 8.96 18.25 10.11
CA ALA A 296 8.88 17.44 11.31
C ALA A 296 10.03 17.74 12.26
N ASP A 297 9.69 18.13 13.50
CA ASP A 297 10.60 18.04 14.64
C ASP A 297 10.13 16.91 15.57
N ASP A 298 10.96 15.86 15.72
CA ASP A 298 10.67 14.69 16.55
C ASP A 298 11.04 14.92 18.03
N ALA A 299 11.79 15.98 18.36
CA ALA A 299 12.28 16.23 19.72
C ALA A 299 11.19 16.65 20.73
N ASP A 300 10.01 17.03 20.23
CA ASP A 300 8.96 17.68 21.02
C ASP A 300 8.22 16.76 22.00
N VAL A 301 7.95 15.51 21.63
CA VAL A 301 7.05 14.64 22.44
C VAL A 301 7.73 14.18 23.71
N GLU A 302 8.96 13.67 23.61
CA GLU A 302 9.71 13.19 24.78
C GLU A 302 9.99 14.34 25.74
N GLN A 303 10.33 15.52 25.22
CA GLN A 303 10.55 16.71 26.03
C GLN A 303 9.26 17.17 26.72
N ALA A 304 8.11 17.19 26.03
CA ALA A 304 6.83 17.56 26.62
C ALA A 304 6.41 16.58 27.73
N VAL A 305 6.52 15.27 27.49
CA VAL A 305 6.20 14.23 28.48
C VAL A 305 7.11 14.35 29.70
N TRP A 306 8.41 14.55 29.48
CA TRP A 306 9.37 14.77 30.55
C TRP A 306 9.00 16.00 31.38
N ARG A 307 8.74 17.15 30.74
CA ARG A 307 8.36 18.39 31.43
C ARG A 307 7.08 18.22 32.25
N ALA A 308 6.03 17.62 31.67
CA ALA A 308 4.77 17.39 32.36
C ALA A 308 4.90 16.44 33.55
N HIS A 309 5.71 15.38 33.43
CA HIS A 309 6.00 14.48 34.53
C HIS A 309 6.79 15.20 35.65
N HIS A 310 7.88 15.89 35.30
CA HIS A 310 8.76 16.52 36.27
C HIS A 310 8.13 17.75 36.94
N ALA A 311 7.29 18.54 36.27
CA ALA A 311 6.63 19.73 36.83
C ALA A 311 5.74 19.40 38.05
N ARG A 312 5.23 18.18 38.16
CA ARG A 312 4.43 17.72 39.32
C ARG A 312 5.25 17.54 40.60
N HIS A 313 6.57 17.52 40.47
CA HIS A 313 7.51 17.23 41.55
C HIS A 313 8.59 18.30 41.66
N ASP A 314 8.87 19.10 40.65
CA ASP A 314 9.89 20.13 40.66
C ASP A 314 9.28 21.54 40.58
N PRO A 315 9.20 22.26 41.71
CA PRO A 315 8.67 23.62 41.73
C PRO A 315 9.46 24.59 40.85
N ALA A 316 10.73 24.30 40.53
CA ALA A 316 11.53 25.16 39.66
C ALA A 316 10.99 25.20 38.23
N LEU A 317 10.43 24.09 37.73
CA LEU A 317 9.79 24.03 36.41
C LEU A 317 8.50 24.84 36.32
N LEU A 318 7.94 25.25 37.46
CA LEU A 318 6.77 26.11 37.58
C LEU A 318 7.14 27.57 37.90
N GLY A 319 8.43 27.91 37.88
CA GLY A 319 8.92 29.24 38.26
C GLY A 319 8.86 29.53 39.77
N ASP A 320 8.58 28.54 40.61
CA ASP A 320 8.45 28.69 42.07
C ASP A 320 9.81 28.47 42.77
N ALA A 321 10.67 29.48 42.68
CA ALA A 321 12.01 29.43 43.25
C ALA A 321 12.02 29.22 44.77
N GLN A 322 11.01 29.74 45.48
CA GLN A 322 10.89 29.62 46.93
C GLN A 322 10.60 28.17 47.35
N ARG A 323 9.59 27.53 46.76
CA ARG A 323 9.28 26.12 47.05
C ARG A 323 10.37 25.19 46.53
N ALA A 324 11.05 25.53 45.44
CA ALA A 324 12.21 24.77 44.97
C ALA A 324 13.35 24.79 46.00
N ALA A 325 13.67 25.96 46.58
CA ALA A 325 14.65 26.09 47.64
C ALA A 325 14.23 25.31 48.91
N ARG A 326 12.96 25.43 49.32
CA ARG A 326 12.44 24.69 50.49
C ARG A 326 12.47 23.18 50.28
N LYS A 327 12.11 22.69 49.09
CA LYS A 327 12.20 21.26 48.75
C LYS A 327 13.64 20.75 48.85
N ARG A 328 14.64 21.51 48.38
CA ARG A 328 16.06 21.15 48.50
C ARG A 328 16.49 21.03 49.97
N ASP A 329 16.09 21.97 50.82
CA ASP A 329 16.34 21.93 52.27
C ASP A 329 15.71 20.68 52.92
N LEU A 330 14.46 20.35 52.59
CA LEU A 330 13.78 19.15 53.10
C LEU A 330 14.46 17.85 52.64
N VAL A 331 14.86 17.75 51.37
CA VAL A 331 15.59 16.57 50.87
C VAL A 331 16.91 16.39 51.60
N GLU A 332 17.61 17.49 51.89
CA GLU A 332 18.88 17.43 52.62
C GLU A 332 18.68 17.10 54.11
N ARG A 333 17.64 17.63 54.75
CA ARG A 333 17.21 17.19 56.11
C ARG A 333 16.89 15.70 56.15
N MET A 334 16.19 15.18 55.13
CA MET A 334 15.85 13.76 55.03
C MET A 334 17.09 12.87 54.89
N ARG A 335 18.14 13.33 54.19
CA ARG A 335 19.42 12.61 54.08
C ARG A 335 20.18 12.51 55.41
N ARG A 336 20.04 13.52 56.27
CA ARG A 336 20.69 13.58 57.60
C ARG A 336 19.84 13.02 58.74
N ALA A 337 18.60 12.61 58.46
CA ALA A 337 17.69 12.09 59.48
C ALA A 337 18.03 10.65 59.85
N ASP A 338 18.26 10.43 61.16
CA ASP A 338 18.53 9.10 61.71
C ASP A 338 17.23 8.40 62.13
N GLY A 339 17.02 7.22 61.55
CA GLY A 339 15.87 6.36 61.86
C GLY A 339 14.64 6.59 60.98
N HIS A 340 13.80 5.55 60.90
CA HIS A 340 12.63 5.51 60.02
C HIS A 340 11.60 6.62 60.32
N ARG A 341 11.36 6.90 61.61
CA ARG A 341 10.36 7.88 62.03
C ARG A 341 10.72 9.31 61.60
N ALA A 342 11.96 9.73 61.84
CA ALA A 342 12.43 11.06 61.44
C ALA A 342 12.42 11.24 59.91
N ARG A 343 12.76 10.19 59.14
CA ARG A 343 12.65 10.22 57.66
C ARG A 343 11.21 10.31 57.20
N SER A 344 10.29 9.61 57.85
CA SER A 344 8.86 9.64 57.54
C SER A 344 8.23 11.01 57.78
N GLU A 345 8.64 11.70 58.85
CA GLU A 345 8.16 13.06 59.17
C GLU A 345 8.60 14.07 58.09
N VAL A 346 9.89 14.05 57.70
CA VAL A 346 10.40 14.94 56.63
C VAL A 346 9.78 14.60 55.27
N TYR A 347 9.52 13.31 54.99
CA TYR A 347 8.83 12.91 53.77
C TYR A 347 7.38 13.45 53.73
N GLY A 348 6.67 13.46 54.86
CA GLY A 348 5.37 14.11 55.01
C GLY A 348 5.43 15.61 54.67
N GLU A 349 6.41 16.35 55.20
CA GLU A 349 6.63 17.77 54.86
C GLU A 349 6.85 17.99 53.35
N ILE A 350 7.56 17.07 52.68
CA ILE A 350 7.77 17.12 51.22
C ILE A 350 6.44 16.91 50.47
N LEU A 351 5.62 15.94 50.91
CA LEU A 351 4.33 15.68 50.29
C LEU A 351 3.37 16.87 50.44
N ASP A 352 3.28 17.46 51.63
CA ASP A 352 2.42 18.63 51.89
C ASP A 352 2.84 19.85 51.06
N LEU A 353 4.16 20.07 50.92
CA LEU A 353 4.71 21.11 50.07
C LEU A 353 4.32 20.91 48.61
N LEU A 354 4.47 19.67 48.09
CA LEU A 354 4.13 19.34 46.71
C LEU A 354 2.63 19.39 46.46
N ASP A 355 1.78 18.95 47.39
CA ASP A 355 0.33 18.99 47.23
C ASP A 355 -0.20 20.43 47.25
N THR A 356 0.36 21.28 48.10
CA THR A 356 0.06 22.72 48.08
C THR A 356 0.49 23.36 46.76
N MET A 357 1.71 23.07 46.30
CA MET A 357 2.22 23.52 45.00
C MET A 357 1.30 23.07 43.86
N ARG A 358 0.86 21.80 43.84
CA ARG A 358 -0.01 21.26 42.78
C ARG A 358 -1.38 21.91 42.75
N ARG A 359 -1.91 22.28 43.92
CA ARG A 359 -3.20 22.99 44.01
C ARG A 359 -3.09 24.41 43.48
N GLU A 360 -2.03 25.13 43.86
CA GLU A 360 -1.83 26.53 43.47
C GLU A 360 -1.40 26.69 42.00
N HIS A 361 -0.56 25.79 41.50
CA HIS A 361 -0.08 25.80 40.12
C HIS A 361 -0.90 24.90 39.19
N ARG A 362 -2.18 24.66 39.51
CA ARG A 362 -3.04 23.76 38.74
C ARG A 362 -3.08 24.14 37.25
N GLU A 363 -3.25 25.42 36.95
CA GLU A 363 -3.32 25.93 35.59
C GLU A 363 -2.03 25.67 34.80
N ALA A 364 -0.86 25.91 35.41
CA ALA A 364 0.43 25.61 34.77
C ALA A 364 0.63 24.10 34.54
N LEU A 365 0.20 23.25 35.49
CA LEU A 365 0.23 21.79 35.32
C LEU A 365 -0.73 21.30 34.23
N ASP A 366 -1.89 21.92 34.10
CA ASP A 366 -2.83 21.65 33.01
C ASP A 366 -2.27 22.13 31.65
N GLY A 367 -1.53 23.25 31.63
CA GLY A 367 -0.75 23.70 30.48
C GLY A 367 0.25 22.65 29.99
N PHE A 368 1.05 22.08 30.90
CA PHE A 368 1.98 21.00 30.53
C PHE A 368 1.27 19.74 30.01
N ARG A 369 0.06 19.42 30.49
CA ARG A 369 -0.73 18.31 29.94
C ARG A 369 -1.22 18.62 28.53
N ALA A 370 -1.72 19.84 28.31
CA ALA A 370 -2.13 20.31 26.99
C ALA A 370 -0.96 20.30 26.00
N ASP A 371 0.25 20.64 26.43
CA ASP A 371 1.47 20.54 25.63
C ASP A 371 1.77 19.10 25.20
N VAL A 372 1.64 18.13 26.11
CA VAL A 372 1.79 16.70 25.79
C VAL A 372 0.75 16.26 24.77
N GLU A 373 -0.52 16.62 24.96
CA GLU A 373 -1.59 16.28 24.01
C GLU A 373 -1.35 16.91 22.63
N SER A 374 -0.90 18.16 22.60
CA SER A 374 -0.53 18.88 21.39
C SER A 374 0.65 18.21 20.67
N ALA A 375 1.71 17.85 21.39
CA ALA A 375 2.87 17.15 20.83
C ALA A 375 2.49 15.76 20.30
N MET A 376 1.67 15.00 21.02
CA MET A 376 1.16 13.70 20.58
C MET A 376 0.30 13.81 19.32
N ARG A 377 -0.54 14.85 19.22
CA ARG A 377 -1.34 15.15 18.03
C ARG A 377 -0.46 15.45 16.82
N ARG A 378 0.55 16.31 16.97
CA ARG A 378 1.53 16.60 15.91
C ARG A 378 2.27 15.34 15.44
N ARG A 379 2.65 14.46 16.38
CA ARG A 379 3.28 13.17 16.04
C ARG A 379 2.33 12.26 15.24
N ARG A 380 1.06 12.14 15.63
CA ARG A 380 0.08 11.34 14.88
C ARG A 380 -0.14 11.90 13.47
N GLU A 381 -0.35 13.22 13.36
CA GLU A 381 -0.50 13.88 12.07
C GLU A 381 0.74 13.67 11.18
N ARG A 382 1.94 13.78 11.74
CA ARG A 382 3.18 13.47 11.03
C ARG A 382 3.19 12.05 10.48
N LEU A 383 2.85 11.05 11.31
CA LEU A 383 2.83 9.65 10.88
C LEU A 383 1.86 9.43 9.72
N LEU A 384 0.71 10.12 9.74
CA LEU A 384 -0.22 10.14 8.61
C LEU A 384 0.41 10.81 7.38
N ARG A 385 1.04 11.97 7.55
CA ARG A 385 1.64 12.72 6.43
C ARG A 385 2.78 12.00 5.73
N ILE A 386 3.54 11.17 6.45
CA ILE A 386 4.66 10.38 5.89
C ILE A 386 4.26 8.97 5.43
N ASP A 387 3.01 8.56 5.66
CA ASP A 387 2.49 7.30 5.14
C ASP A 387 2.43 7.39 3.61
N ARG A 388 3.03 6.39 2.95
CA ARG A 388 3.16 6.30 1.49
C ARG A 388 2.05 5.49 0.81
N THR A 389 1.10 5.00 1.62
CA THR A 389 0.02 4.10 1.17
C THR A 389 -1.26 4.84 0.81
N TRP A 390 -1.24 6.19 0.86
CA TRP A 390 -2.39 6.98 0.42
C TRP A 390 -2.60 6.84 -1.09
N PRO A 391 -3.86 6.73 -1.54
CA PRO A 391 -4.18 6.78 -2.95
C PRO A 391 -3.67 8.07 -3.60
N PHE A 392 -3.07 7.95 -4.78
CA PHE A 392 -2.50 9.07 -5.55
C PHE A 392 -3.49 10.23 -5.75
N PRO A 393 -4.83 10.04 -5.89
CA PRO A 393 -5.75 11.16 -6.05
C PRO A 393 -5.83 12.07 -4.82
N LEU A 394 -5.36 11.63 -3.64
CA LEU A 394 -5.33 12.43 -2.42
C LEU A 394 -4.10 13.36 -2.34
N HIS A 395 -3.14 13.21 -3.25
CA HIS A 395 -1.99 14.08 -3.35
C HIS A 395 -2.28 15.23 -4.31
N ASP A 396 -1.54 16.32 -4.17
CA ASP A 396 -1.59 17.42 -5.12
C ASP A 396 -1.03 17.00 -6.50
N ASP A 397 -1.64 17.54 -7.56
CA ASP A 397 -1.31 17.23 -8.94
C ASP A 397 0.18 17.51 -9.27
N ALA A 398 0.76 18.55 -8.64
CA ALA A 398 2.16 18.93 -8.84
C ALA A 398 3.11 17.79 -8.42
N SER A 399 2.84 17.13 -7.29
CA SER A 399 3.67 16.03 -6.81
C SER A 399 3.55 14.76 -7.68
N ILE A 400 2.38 14.55 -8.30
CA ILE A 400 2.19 13.46 -9.28
C ILE A 400 3.01 13.74 -10.56
N ILE A 401 3.00 14.98 -11.03
CA ILE A 401 3.81 15.43 -12.18
C ILE A 401 5.31 15.33 -11.84
N ASP A 402 5.73 15.72 -10.65
CA ASP A 402 7.12 15.62 -10.21
C ASP A 402 7.59 14.16 -10.10
N MET A 403 6.71 13.25 -9.67
CA MET A 403 7.00 11.81 -9.65
C MET A 403 7.21 11.29 -11.07
N ASP A 404 6.36 11.69 -12.01
CA ASP A 404 6.50 11.35 -13.42
C ASP A 404 7.85 11.89 -13.98
N ALA A 405 8.17 13.16 -13.73
CA ALA A 405 9.44 13.75 -14.13
C ALA A 405 10.65 13.05 -13.49
N ALA A 406 10.55 12.60 -12.24
CA ALA A 406 11.60 11.84 -11.56
C ALA A 406 11.83 10.46 -12.21
N LEU A 407 10.78 9.75 -12.58
CA LEU A 407 10.88 8.49 -13.33
C LEU A 407 11.57 8.70 -14.68
N ALA A 408 11.31 9.82 -15.36
CA ALA A 408 11.96 10.14 -16.65
C ALA A 408 13.48 10.31 -16.52
N ARG A 409 13.98 10.77 -15.36
CA ARG A 409 15.42 10.96 -15.13
C ARG A 409 16.16 9.67 -14.80
N ILE A 410 15.46 8.64 -14.34
CA ILE A 410 16.05 7.37 -13.88
C ILE A 410 15.95 6.29 -14.96
N GLY A 411 14.89 6.33 -15.78
CA GLY A 411 14.69 5.39 -16.89
C GLY A 411 15.31 5.79 -18.23
N ALA A 412 16.02 6.93 -18.28
CA ALA A 412 16.88 7.34 -19.39
C ALA A 412 18.33 7.04 -19.04
#